data_AF-A0A1W1C4F4-F1
#
_entry.id   AF-A0A1W1C4F4-F1
#
_cell.length_a   1.000
_cell.length_b   1.000
_cell.length_c   1.000
_cell.angle_alpha   90.00
_cell.angle_beta   90.00
_cell.angle_gamma   90.00
#
_symmetry.space_group_name_H-M   'P 1'
#
loop_
_entity.id
_entity.type
_entity.pdbx_description
1 polymer ?
#
loop_
_entity_poly.entity_id
_entity_poly.type
_entity_poly.pdbx_seq_one_letter_code
_entity_poly.pdbx_strand_id
1 'polypeptide(L)'
;MQRYDLRHLHENFYDRMGELIESGLKVGEVGIFLFEVGDFSSIQKSADFIRGLNHDLMNSLKFNEVDWTIVVKKVSDEERAKRKEDAIKAKKLAEEKRIEAERVAKEKAEAKVKADVQKAEAEGKEEAEKAPVKKKTTTSKTTTSKKKAK
;
A
#
# COMPACT_ATOMS: atom_id res chain seq x y z
N MET A 1 -23.38 29.26 -7.45
CA MET A 1 -22.33 28.52 -8.17
C MET A 1 -21.45 29.57 -8.82
N GLN A 2 -20.15 29.55 -8.50
CA GLN A 2 -19.19 30.52 -9.02
C GLN A 2 -18.21 29.82 -9.95
N ARG A 3 -17.77 30.53 -11.00
CA ARG A 3 -16.74 30.05 -11.93
C ARG A 3 -15.52 30.96 -11.83
N TYR A 4 -14.35 30.36 -11.65
CA TYR A 4 -13.07 31.04 -11.56
C TYR A 4 -12.15 30.57 -12.68
N ASP A 5 -11.58 31.53 -13.41
CA ASP A 5 -10.61 31.26 -14.46
C ASP A 5 -9.19 31.49 -13.92
N LEU A 6 -8.42 30.41 -13.82
CA LEU A 6 -7.06 30.36 -13.30
C LEU A 6 -6.04 30.01 -14.39
N ARG A 7 -6.44 30.00 -15.67
CA ARG A 7 -5.54 29.62 -16.79
C ARG A 7 -4.31 30.51 -16.90
N HIS A 8 -4.47 31.79 -16.56
CA HIS A 8 -3.39 32.77 -16.49
C HIS A 8 -2.28 32.42 -15.48
N LEU A 9 -2.52 31.49 -14.55
CA LEU A 9 -1.54 31.04 -13.56
C LEU A 9 -0.78 29.77 -13.98
N HIS A 10 -1.18 29.12 -15.08
CA HIS A 10 -0.63 27.85 -15.57
C HIS A 10 -0.45 26.82 -14.43
N GLU A 11 0.79 26.51 -14.04
CA GLU A 11 1.09 25.51 -13.00
C GLU A 11 0.94 26.04 -11.56
N ASN A 12 0.92 27.36 -11.35
CA ASN A 12 0.88 28.00 -10.03
C ASN A 12 -0.54 28.38 -9.57
N PHE A 13 -1.55 27.59 -9.95
CA PHE A 13 -2.95 27.90 -9.65
C PHE A 13 -3.41 27.46 -8.25
N TYR A 14 -2.66 26.59 -7.57
CA TYR A 14 -3.07 25.95 -6.30
C TYR A 14 -3.34 26.96 -5.18
N ASP A 15 -2.44 27.93 -5.00
CA ASP A 15 -2.54 28.94 -3.95
C ASP A 15 -3.82 29.77 -4.15
N ARG A 16 -4.03 30.25 -5.38
CA ARG A 16 -5.20 31.05 -5.72
C ARG A 16 -6.50 30.23 -5.60
N MET A 17 -6.48 28.96 -5.97
CA MET A 17 -7.62 28.07 -5.81
C MET A 17 -7.99 27.92 -4.33
N GLY A 18 -7.00 27.70 -3.44
CA GLY A 18 -7.22 27.61 -2.00
C GLY A 18 -7.84 28.89 -1.42
N GLU A 19 -7.29 30.05 -1.78
CA GLU A 19 -7.83 31.35 -1.35
C GLU A 19 -9.29 31.55 -1.78
N LEU A 20 -9.63 31.20 -3.01
CA LEU A 20 -10.98 31.35 -3.55
C LEU A 20 -11.98 30.39 -2.92
N ILE A 21 -11.55 29.18 -2.56
CA ILE A 21 -12.40 28.24 -1.83
C ILE A 21 -12.69 28.77 -0.42
N GLU A 22 -11.70 29.33 0.27
CA GLU A 22 -11.86 29.79 1.65
C GLU A 22 -12.61 31.12 1.75
N SER A 23 -12.28 32.10 0.91
CA SER A 23 -12.83 33.46 0.97
C SER A 23 -13.90 33.75 -0.08
N GLY A 24 -13.82 33.12 -1.25
CA GLY A 24 -14.68 33.41 -2.41
C GLY A 24 -16.00 32.64 -2.42
N LEU A 25 -16.04 31.45 -1.81
CA LEU A 25 -17.22 30.59 -1.79
C LEU A 25 -17.95 30.64 -0.44
N LYS A 26 -19.29 30.63 -0.49
CA LYS A 26 -20.14 30.42 0.70
C LYS A 26 -20.20 28.93 1.05
N VAL A 27 -20.47 28.62 2.32
CA VAL A 27 -20.67 27.24 2.77
C VAL A 27 -21.83 26.60 2.00
N GLY A 28 -21.61 25.41 1.46
CA GLY A 28 -22.57 24.68 0.62
C GLY A 28 -22.59 25.12 -0.85
N GLU A 29 -21.86 26.18 -1.22
CA GLU A 29 -21.77 26.64 -2.59
C GLU A 29 -20.76 25.83 -3.42
N VAL A 30 -21.04 25.72 -4.72
CA VAL A 30 -20.18 25.05 -5.69
C VAL A 30 -19.33 26.08 -6.44
N GLY A 31 -18.02 25.87 -6.44
CA GLY A 31 -17.04 26.58 -7.25
C GLY A 31 -16.51 25.71 -8.39
N ILE A 32 -16.44 26.28 -9.59
CA ILE A 32 -15.83 25.67 -10.77
C ILE A 32 -14.51 26.39 -11.04
N PHE A 33 -13.41 25.67 -11.00
CA PHE A 33 -12.07 26.21 -11.26
C PHE A 33 -11.59 25.70 -12.62
N LEU A 34 -11.26 26.63 -13.51
CA LEU A 34 -10.72 26.34 -14.83
C LEU A 34 -9.23 26.66 -14.82
N PHE A 35 -8.39 25.72 -15.23
CA PHE A 35 -6.94 25.91 -15.30
C PHE A 35 -6.36 25.11 -16.48
N GLU A 36 -5.20 25.53 -16.95
CA GLU A 36 -4.48 24.86 -18.03
C GLU A 36 -3.52 23.83 -17.44
N VAL A 37 -3.49 22.63 -18.03
CA VAL A 37 -2.65 21.52 -17.60
C VAL A 37 -1.88 20.97 -18.79
N GLY A 38 -0.54 21.09 -18.74
CA GLY A 38 0.35 20.46 -19.71
C GLY A 38 0.61 18.98 -19.43
N ASP A 39 0.66 18.57 -18.16
CA ASP A 39 0.89 17.18 -17.73
C ASP A 39 -0.16 16.71 -16.70
N PHE A 40 -0.62 15.47 -16.83
CA PHE A 40 -1.70 14.89 -16.02
C PHE A 40 -1.37 14.84 -14.51
N SER A 41 -0.10 14.93 -14.14
CA SER A 41 0.37 14.97 -12.75
C SER A 41 -0.32 16.07 -11.90
N SER A 42 -0.67 17.22 -12.50
CA SER A 42 -1.30 18.34 -11.79
C SER A 42 -2.76 18.06 -11.38
N ILE A 43 -3.44 17.13 -12.06
CA ILE A 43 -4.83 16.76 -11.74
C ILE A 43 -4.88 15.97 -10.44
N GLN A 44 -3.95 15.02 -10.28
CA GLN A 44 -3.88 14.22 -9.07
C GLN A 44 -3.51 15.10 -7.87
N LYS A 45 -2.51 15.98 -8.05
CA LYS A 45 -2.10 16.95 -7.02
C LYS A 45 -3.25 17.89 -6.62
N SER A 46 -4.03 18.39 -7.57
CA SER A 46 -5.18 19.26 -7.27
C SER A 46 -6.31 18.51 -6.55
N ALA A 47 -6.59 17.27 -6.95
CA ALA A 47 -7.54 16.42 -6.24
C ALA A 47 -7.07 16.14 -4.79
N ASP A 48 -5.79 15.84 -4.60
CA ASP A 48 -5.21 15.57 -3.28
C ASP A 48 -5.17 16.85 -2.42
N PHE A 49 -4.91 18.01 -3.02
CA PHE A 49 -4.99 19.31 -2.34
C PHE A 49 -6.41 19.59 -1.82
N ILE A 50 -7.44 19.41 -2.65
CA ILE A 50 -8.84 19.63 -2.26
C ILE A 50 -9.27 18.65 -1.15
N ARG A 51 -8.84 17.38 -1.25
CA ARG A 51 -9.05 16.37 -0.19
C ARG A 51 -8.33 16.76 1.09
N GLY A 52 -7.12 17.30 1.02
CA GLY A 52 -6.37 17.83 2.16
C GLY A 52 -7.10 18.98 2.87
N LEU A 53 -7.76 19.84 2.10
CA LEU A 53 -8.63 20.90 2.62
C LEU A 53 -9.97 20.40 3.18
N ASN A 54 -10.27 19.10 3.07
CA ASN A 54 -11.52 18.46 3.50
C ASN A 54 -12.79 19.03 2.84
N HIS A 55 -12.66 19.54 1.62
CA HIS A 55 -13.80 19.94 0.80
C HIS A 55 -14.27 18.82 -0.12
N ASP A 56 -15.51 18.94 -0.60
CA ASP A 56 -16.10 17.92 -1.45
C ASP A 56 -15.70 18.18 -2.90
N LEU A 57 -14.81 17.33 -3.42
CA LEU A 57 -14.52 17.24 -4.84
C LEU A 57 -15.68 16.54 -5.54
N MET A 58 -16.44 17.25 -6.36
CA MET A 58 -17.63 16.72 -7.03
C MET A 58 -17.31 16.16 -8.40
N ASN A 59 -16.57 16.92 -9.20
CA ASN A 59 -16.24 16.55 -10.57
C ASN A 59 -14.86 17.06 -10.96
N SER A 60 -14.24 16.36 -11.90
CA SER A 60 -12.97 16.72 -12.51
C SER A 60 -13.07 16.34 -13.99
N LEU A 61 -13.07 17.32 -14.89
CA LEU A 61 -13.35 17.12 -16.30
C LEU A 61 -12.36 17.87 -17.19
N LYS A 62 -11.77 17.12 -18.12
CA LYS A 62 -11.03 17.63 -19.28
C LYS A 62 -12.01 17.87 -20.43
N PHE A 63 -12.09 19.08 -20.95
CA PHE A 63 -12.94 19.36 -22.12
C PHE A 63 -12.15 19.68 -23.39
N ASN A 64 -10.85 19.97 -23.27
CA ASN A 64 -9.95 20.19 -24.39
C ASN A 64 -8.57 19.59 -24.08
N GLU A 65 -7.62 19.65 -25.01
CA GLU A 65 -6.28 19.07 -24.82
C GLU A 65 -5.52 19.69 -23.64
N VAL A 66 -5.68 21.01 -23.43
CA VAL A 66 -4.94 21.79 -22.43
C VAL A 66 -5.82 22.23 -21.27
N ASP A 67 -7.12 22.44 -21.50
CA ASP A 67 -8.01 22.99 -20.49
C ASP A 67 -8.63 21.90 -19.58
N TRP A 68 -8.55 22.13 -18.27
CA TRP A 68 -9.11 21.28 -17.24
C TRP A 68 -10.04 22.04 -16.29
N THR A 69 -11.12 21.40 -15.86
CA THR A 69 -12.05 21.95 -14.88
C THR A 69 -12.18 21.06 -13.66
N ILE A 70 -12.19 21.67 -12.48
CA ILE A 70 -12.50 21.00 -11.22
C ILE A 70 -13.69 21.68 -10.57
N VAL A 71 -14.64 20.86 -10.10
CA VAL A 71 -15.83 21.30 -9.40
C VAL A 71 -15.71 20.92 -7.93
N VAL A 72 -15.70 21.94 -7.08
CA VAL A 72 -15.55 21.79 -5.62
C VAL A 72 -16.79 22.36 -4.94
N LYS A 73 -17.34 21.65 -3.97
CA LYS A 73 -18.35 22.19 -3.07
C LYS A 73 -17.70 22.54 -1.74
N LYS A 74 -17.90 23.78 -1.29
CA LYS A 74 -17.43 24.22 0.01
C LYS A 74 -18.27 23.54 1.09
N VAL A 75 -17.58 22.99 2.07
CA VAL A 75 -18.13 22.25 3.20
C VAL A 75 -18.02 23.14 4.44
N SER A 76 -18.93 22.99 5.39
CA SER A 76 -18.89 23.77 6.64
C SER A 76 -17.65 23.42 7.49
N ASP A 77 -17.24 24.35 8.35
CA ASP A 77 -16.09 24.14 9.24
C ASP A 77 -16.33 23.01 10.23
N GLU A 78 -17.56 22.86 10.70
CA GLU A 78 -18.00 21.79 11.59
C GLU A 78 -17.85 20.41 10.93
N GLU A 79 -18.30 20.27 9.69
CA GLU A 79 -18.14 19.05 8.91
C GLU A 79 -16.66 18.76 8.60
N ARG A 80 -15.86 19.80 8.30
CA ARG A 80 -14.39 19.65 8.13
C ARG A 80 -13.74 19.14 9.42
N ALA A 81 -14.11 19.69 10.58
CA ALA A 81 -13.56 19.29 11.88
C ALA A 81 -13.92 17.83 12.20
N LYS A 82 -15.19 17.45 12.03
CA LYS A 82 -15.66 16.08 12.24
C LYS A 82 -14.89 15.07 11.36
N ARG A 83 -14.70 15.38 10.07
CA ARG A 83 -13.94 14.53 9.15
C ARG A 83 -12.47 14.39 9.54
N LYS A 84 -11.84 15.47 10.03
CA LYS A 84 -10.46 15.41 10.54
C LYS A 84 -10.37 14.49 11.75
N GLU A 85 -11.30 14.60 12.70
CA GLU A 85 -11.36 13.71 13.86
C GLU A 85 -11.56 12.25 13.45
N ASP A 86 -12.50 11.99 12.53
CA ASP A 86 -12.77 10.64 12.04
C ASP A 86 -11.56 10.07 11.28
N ALA A 87 -10.85 10.89 10.50
CA ALA A 87 -9.61 10.50 9.84
C ALA A 87 -8.48 10.20 10.84
N ILE A 88 -8.36 10.97 11.94
CA ILE A 88 -7.39 10.70 13.00
C ILE A 88 -7.74 9.39 13.72
N LYS A 89 -9.01 9.17 14.05
CA LYS A 89 -9.48 7.91 14.66
C LYS A 89 -9.22 6.72 13.73
N ALA A 90 -9.50 6.87 12.44
CA ALA A 90 -9.24 5.84 11.45
C ALA A 90 -7.74 5.51 11.32
N LYS A 91 -6.86 6.52 11.33
CA LYS A 91 -5.40 6.31 11.33
C LYS A 91 -4.92 5.57 12.57
N LYS A 92 -5.38 5.97 13.77
CA LYS A 92 -5.03 5.27 15.02
C LYS A 92 -5.48 3.81 14.99
N LEU A 93 -6.72 3.56 14.57
CA LEU A 93 -7.24 2.20 14.44
C LEU A 93 -6.46 1.37 13.41
N ALA A 94 -6.03 1.97 12.29
CA ALA A 94 -5.22 1.28 11.29
C ALA A 94 -3.81 0.96 11.80
N GLU A 95 -3.20 1.87 12.56
CA GLU A 95 -1.91 1.67 13.24
C GLU A 95 -2.00 0.51 14.25
N GLU A 96 -3.01 0.53 15.13
CA GLU A 96 -3.28 -0.52 16.11
C GLU A 96 -3.48 -1.88 15.43
N LYS A 97 -4.25 -1.93 14.34
CA LYS A 97 -4.44 -3.16 13.55
C LYS A 97 -3.15 -3.65 12.89
N ARG A 98 -2.26 -2.76 12.45
CA ARG A 98 -0.95 -3.14 11.89
C ARG A 98 -0.04 -3.73 12.96
N ILE A 99 0.03 -3.08 14.13
CA ILE A 99 0.83 -3.56 15.27
C ILE A 99 0.34 -4.94 15.70
N GLU A 100 -0.97 -5.13 15.78
CA GLU A 100 -1.56 -6.42 16.14
C GLU A 100 -1.28 -7.49 15.07
N ALA A 101 -1.42 -7.17 13.78
CA ALA A 101 -1.09 -8.09 12.70
C ALA A 101 0.38 -8.51 12.72
N GLU A 102 1.30 -7.59 13.02
CA GLU A 102 2.72 -7.88 13.15
C GLU A 102 3.01 -8.77 14.37
N ARG A 103 2.36 -8.52 15.51
CA ARG A 103 2.48 -9.36 16.71
C ARG A 103 2.01 -10.79 16.45
N VAL A 104 0.84 -10.95 15.85
CA VAL A 104 0.29 -12.25 15.46
C VAL A 104 1.19 -12.97 14.45
N ALA A 105 1.81 -12.25 13.51
CA ALA A 105 2.75 -12.83 12.55
C ALA A 105 4.04 -13.34 13.24
N LYS A 106 4.59 -12.58 14.21
CA LYS A 106 5.75 -13.00 15.01
C LYS A 106 5.44 -14.23 15.85
N GLU A 107 4.32 -14.24 16.56
CA GLU A 107 3.90 -15.39 17.38
C GLU A 107 3.70 -16.66 16.52
N LYS A 108 3.08 -16.53 15.34
CA LYS A 108 2.94 -17.66 14.40
C LYS A 108 4.29 -18.14 13.85
N ALA A 109 5.23 -17.23 13.58
CA ALA A 109 6.57 -17.59 13.14
C ALA A 109 7.35 -18.32 14.25
N GLU A 110 7.29 -17.84 15.49
CA GLU A 110 7.93 -18.48 16.64
C GLU A 110 7.32 -19.84 16.98
N ALA A 111 5.99 -19.98 16.89
CA ALA A 111 5.32 -21.27 17.07
C ALA A 111 5.74 -22.29 15.99
N LYS A 112 5.91 -21.82 14.74
CA LYS A 112 6.40 -22.67 13.65
C LYS A 112 7.84 -23.11 13.87
N VAL A 113 8.73 -22.20 14.30
CA VAL A 113 10.12 -22.55 14.64
C VAL A 113 10.17 -23.55 15.80
N LYS A 114 9.36 -23.37 16.86
CA LYS A 114 9.30 -24.32 17.97
C LYS A 114 8.76 -25.70 17.54
N ALA A 115 7.81 -25.73 16.61
CA ALA A 115 7.29 -26.98 16.05
C ALA A 115 8.31 -27.71 15.15
N ASP A 116 9.06 -26.97 14.33
CA ASP A 116 10.14 -27.53 13.49
C ASP A 116 11.31 -28.06 14.36
N VAL A 117 11.66 -27.40 15.46
CA VAL A 117 12.70 -27.86 16.40
C VAL A 117 12.29 -29.13 17.15
N GLN A 118 11.04 -29.22 17.63
CA GLN A 118 10.54 -30.44 18.28
C GLN A 118 10.43 -31.63 17.32
N LYS A 119 10.16 -31.36 16.03
CA LYS A 119 10.13 -32.41 14.99
C LYS A 119 11.53 -32.94 14.68
N ALA A 120 12.54 -32.06 14.66
CA ALA A 120 13.95 -32.46 14.50
C ALA A 120 14.50 -33.24 15.71
N GLU A 121 14.09 -32.90 16.94
CA GLU A 121 14.47 -33.66 18.15
C GLU A 121 13.78 -35.02 18.27
N ALA A 122 12.60 -35.19 17.64
CA ALA A 122 11.92 -36.49 17.58
C ALA A 122 12.60 -37.45 16.59
N GLU A 123 13.07 -36.95 15.44
CA GLU A 123 13.81 -37.76 14.44
C GLU A 123 15.22 -38.13 14.95
N GLY A 124 15.88 -37.27 15.74
CA GLY A 124 17.20 -37.57 16.33
C GLY A 124 17.20 -38.64 17.45
N LYS A 125 16.04 -38.98 18.02
CA LYS A 125 15.92 -40.05 19.04
C LYS A 125 15.71 -41.44 18.43
N GLU A 126 15.33 -41.55 17.15
CA GLU A 126 15.13 -42.84 16.48
C GLU A 126 16.46 -43.44 15.97
N GLU A 127 17.50 -42.64 15.78
CA GLU A 127 18.81 -43.10 15.27
C GLU A 127 19.76 -43.63 16.37
N ALA A 128 19.43 -43.48 17.66
CA ALA A 128 20.30 -43.89 18.77
C ALA A 128 20.11 -45.35 19.25
N GLU A 129 19.10 -46.09 18.78
CA GLU A 129 18.80 -47.47 19.26
C GLU A 129 19.33 -48.59 18.35
N LYS A 130 20.18 -48.33 17.35
CA LYS A 130 20.74 -49.40 16.49
C LYS A 130 22.23 -49.26 16.16
N ALA A 131 23.09 -49.39 17.17
CA ALA A 131 24.40 -50.02 17.02
C ALA A 131 24.88 -50.49 18.41
N PRO A 132 25.64 -51.60 18.57
CA PRO A 132 26.57 -52.22 17.60
C PRO A 132 26.44 -53.77 17.53
N VAL A 133 27.14 -54.50 16.65
CA VAL A 133 28.39 -55.25 16.97
C VAL A 133 29.00 -55.86 15.68
N LYS A 134 30.33 -55.78 15.62
CA LYS A 134 31.30 -56.26 14.62
C LYS A 134 31.26 -57.78 14.32
N LYS A 135 31.60 -58.19 13.08
CA LYS A 135 32.80 -59.04 12.75
C LYS A 135 32.94 -59.38 11.25
N LYS A 136 34.19 -59.23 10.76
CA LYS A 136 35.01 -59.95 9.74
C LYS A 136 34.30 -61.05 8.91
N THR A 137 34.60 -61.34 7.62
CA THR A 137 35.92 -61.77 7.08
C THR A 137 35.87 -61.99 5.55
N THR A 138 36.97 -61.67 4.84
CA THR A 138 37.62 -62.35 3.66
C THR A 138 36.92 -62.66 2.31
N THR A 139 37.45 -61.99 1.26
CA THR A 139 38.09 -62.51 0.02
C THR A 139 37.46 -63.61 -0.86
N SER A 140 37.23 -63.32 -2.16
CA SER A 140 37.85 -64.07 -3.29
C SER A 140 37.58 -63.47 -4.69
N LYS A 141 38.67 -63.36 -5.47
CA LYS A 141 38.82 -63.13 -6.93
C LYS A 141 38.04 -64.10 -7.82
N THR A 142 37.87 -63.75 -9.12
CA THR A 142 38.04 -64.59 -10.37
C THR A 142 37.20 -63.99 -11.52
N THR A 143 37.76 -63.13 -12.38
CA THR A 143 38.25 -63.34 -13.78
C THR A 143 37.23 -63.76 -14.86
N THR A 144 37.25 -63.03 -16.00
CA THR A 144 37.39 -63.53 -17.40
C THR A 144 36.37 -62.99 -18.42
N SER A 145 36.87 -62.04 -19.23
CA SER A 145 36.98 -62.04 -20.72
C SER A 145 35.78 -62.28 -21.65
N LYS A 146 35.86 -61.55 -22.78
CA LYS A 146 35.27 -61.75 -24.12
C LYS A 146 33.78 -61.37 -24.24
N LYS A 147 33.32 -60.71 -25.31
CA LYS A 147 33.75 -60.75 -26.71
C LYS A 147 33.03 -59.64 -27.51
N LYS A 148 33.74 -59.02 -28.46
CA LYS A 148 33.33 -58.63 -29.83
C LYS A 148 31.97 -57.93 -30.06
N ALA A 149 32.00 -56.69 -30.52
CA ALA A 149 32.01 -56.28 -31.95
C ALA A 149 30.60 -56.11 -32.53
N LYS A 150 30.22 -54.87 -32.84
CA LYS A 150 30.04 -54.34 -34.20
C LYS A 150 29.80 -52.84 -34.11
#